data_AF-G9NDL7-F1
#
_entry.id   AF-G9NDL7-F1
#
_cell.length_a   1.000
_cell.length_b   1.000
_cell.length_c   1.000
_cell.angle_alpha   90.00
_cell.angle_beta   90.00
_cell.angle_gamma   90.00
#
_symmetry.space_group_name_H-M   'P 1'
#
loop_
_entity.id
_entity.type
_entity.pdbx_description
1 polymer ?
#
loop_
_entity_poly.entity_id
_entity_poly.type
_entity_poly.pdbx_seq_one_letter_code
_entity_poly.pdbx_strand_id
1 'polypeptide(L)'
;MDSDSESYGDEFVLDPADRDASWDDVLSHEEEETLKLIKTQDRQKWIVKLQFKQNGEIREGNGFYVNMPHPTHHVILTAGHNLAGVKQEDLVINPAPKNASSSMTKCYVSPAQNKSPAKQAKNNKATQEQEDNDFGVILVGKNPKNPYLGFGFALKLGHDALDKANLDFTGCKEADDNGAFTSEGKCIACLPNQLEYDMETEKGLSGAPVVMTHKNHDTAVAIHNYGPLNGRKSRGTRINEKLLDEVYGWIQIGFYDKALQASMTNISPLRERLYLVFTPDSNRAVVRLGYDQEMVTKFDILPAYAPPSNYGFPNDFRYAFRLKSPTGKLLEDRWVFWNAARQTVSLTRNLRDFCFASLLEDKIRKPGEPEKNSDEMVFYVHVEMQNDQKESTELKELRMRAADLTESDLVLDSLETSEVFFERHKRGKYLYGKIPCMPEVLNKPAIKREEFDFNLFRFYSG
;
A
#
# COMPACT_ATOMS: atom_id res chain seq x y z
N MET A 1 -47.25 0.69 30.45
CA MET A 1 -46.09 -0.20 30.70
C MET A 1 -45.21 -0.02 29.50
N ASP A 2 -44.40 1.02 29.56
CA ASP A 2 -43.54 1.45 28.47
C ASP A 2 -42.28 0.58 28.51
N SER A 3 -42.01 -0.09 27.39
CA SER A 3 -40.84 -0.94 27.20
C SER A 3 -39.72 -0.08 26.63
N ASP A 4 -38.76 0.28 27.48
CA ASP A 4 -37.53 0.93 27.07
C ASP A 4 -36.71 -0.03 26.21
N SER A 5 -36.57 0.33 24.93
CA SER A 5 -35.64 -0.29 24.00
C SER A 5 -34.26 0.35 24.20
N GLU A 6 -33.37 -0.34 24.91
CA GLU A 6 -31.97 0.04 24.99
C GLU A 6 -31.29 -0.21 23.64
N SER A 7 -30.95 0.87 22.93
CA SER A 7 -30.12 0.82 21.74
C SER A 7 -28.65 0.71 22.16
N TYR A 8 -28.03 -0.45 21.94
CA TYR A 8 -26.59 -0.61 22.02
C TYR A 8 -25.94 0.02 20.79
N GLY A 9 -25.64 1.32 20.90
CA GLY A 9 -24.64 1.99 20.05
C GLY A 9 -23.32 1.99 20.80
N ASP A 10 -22.60 0.86 20.77
CA ASP A 10 -21.23 0.81 21.30
C ASP A 10 -20.31 1.46 20.26
N GLU A 11 -20.06 2.75 20.46
CA GLU A 11 -18.97 3.47 19.81
C GLU A 11 -17.67 2.81 20.27
N PHE A 12 -16.93 2.16 19.37
CA PHE A 12 -15.66 1.50 19.71
C PHE A 12 -14.64 2.55 20.19
N VAL A 13 -14.59 2.75 21.50
CA VAL A 13 -13.61 3.60 22.17
C VAL A 13 -12.32 2.80 22.30
N LEU A 14 -11.28 3.21 21.58
CA LEU A 14 -9.92 2.73 21.84
C LEU A 14 -9.60 2.94 23.31
N ASP A 15 -9.10 1.88 23.94
CA ASP A 15 -8.56 1.93 25.30
C ASP A 15 -7.66 3.18 25.42
N PRO A 16 -7.86 4.04 26.43
CA PRO A 16 -7.00 5.20 26.67
C PRO A 16 -5.51 4.85 26.72
N ALA A 17 -5.14 3.62 27.05
CA ALA A 17 -3.76 3.14 27.00
C ALA A 17 -3.26 2.76 25.58
N ASP A 18 -4.18 2.65 24.60
CA ASP A 18 -3.89 2.53 23.16
C ASP A 18 -3.94 3.92 22.46
N ARG A 19 -4.22 5.00 23.21
CA ARG A 19 -4.06 6.40 22.76
C ARG A 19 -2.67 6.88 23.15
N ASP A 20 -1.72 6.84 22.23
CA ASP A 20 -0.48 7.58 22.41
C ASP A 20 -0.64 8.99 21.83
N ALA A 21 -0.16 9.98 22.59
CA ALA A 21 -0.40 11.40 22.35
C ALA A 21 0.42 11.99 21.18
N SER A 22 1.20 11.17 20.49
CA SER A 22 2.05 11.54 19.35
C SER A 22 1.40 11.31 17.97
N TRP A 23 0.15 10.85 17.92
CA TRP A 23 -0.38 10.06 16.80
C TRP A 23 -0.83 10.81 15.54
N ASP A 24 -0.76 12.15 15.48
CA ASP A 24 -0.97 12.96 14.27
C ASP A 24 -0.34 14.37 14.44
N ASP A 25 0.91 14.46 14.92
CA ASP A 25 1.55 15.77 15.12
C ASP A 25 1.82 16.48 13.78
N VAL A 26 1.24 17.68 13.67
CA VAL A 26 1.36 18.62 12.55
C VAL A 26 2.76 19.26 12.57
N LEU A 27 3.39 19.35 11.40
CA LEU A 27 4.71 19.96 11.23
C LEU A 27 4.70 21.44 11.58
N SER A 28 5.88 21.97 11.95
CA SER A 28 6.04 23.41 12.13
C SER A 28 6.11 24.13 10.77
N HIS A 29 5.63 25.37 10.71
CA HIS A 29 5.51 26.16 9.47
C HIS A 29 6.86 26.45 8.78
N GLU A 30 7.97 26.57 9.54
CA GLU A 30 9.31 26.83 8.99
C GLU A 30 9.95 25.57 8.36
N GLU A 31 9.65 24.39 8.90
CA GLU A 31 10.07 23.09 8.33
C GLU A 31 9.32 22.80 7.02
N GLU A 32 8.03 23.18 6.95
CA GLU A 32 7.23 23.06 5.72
C GLU A 32 7.81 23.88 4.56
N GLU A 33 8.25 25.12 4.78
CA GLU A 33 8.75 26.01 3.72
C GLU A 33 10.11 25.57 3.15
N THR A 34 11.03 25.10 3.99
CA THR A 34 12.36 24.63 3.54
C THR A 34 12.26 23.31 2.76
N LEU A 35 11.34 22.42 3.16
CA LEU A 35 11.04 21.19 2.44
C LEU A 35 10.41 21.47 1.06
N LYS A 36 9.55 22.48 0.93
CA LYS A 36 8.88 22.82 -0.34
C LYS A 36 9.85 23.12 -1.48
N LEU A 37 10.93 23.87 -1.24
CA LEU A 37 11.84 24.32 -2.30
C LEU A 37 12.72 23.19 -2.88
N ILE A 38 13.11 22.21 -2.04
CA ILE A 38 13.91 21.04 -2.46
C ILE A 38 13.02 20.01 -3.18
N LYS A 39 11.74 19.90 -2.79
CA LYS A 39 10.77 18.95 -3.36
C LYS A 39 10.41 19.24 -4.83
N THR A 40 10.27 20.50 -5.24
CA THR A 40 9.71 20.86 -6.56
C THR A 40 10.56 20.39 -7.75
N GLN A 41 11.89 20.30 -7.63
CA GLN A 41 12.77 19.85 -8.73
C GLN A 41 12.76 18.33 -8.96
N ASP A 42 12.44 17.54 -7.93
CA ASP A 42 12.32 16.09 -8.08
C ASP A 42 10.92 15.66 -8.54
N ARG A 43 9.87 16.40 -8.17
CA ARG A 43 8.48 16.15 -8.62
C ARG A 43 8.35 16.11 -10.13
N GLN A 44 8.99 17.03 -10.84
CA GLN A 44 8.92 17.09 -12.31
C GLN A 44 9.41 15.80 -12.97
N LYS A 45 10.42 15.12 -12.39
CA LYS A 45 10.95 13.86 -12.93
C LYS A 45 9.96 12.71 -12.84
N TRP A 46 8.97 12.81 -11.95
CA TRP A 46 7.93 11.80 -11.76
C TRP A 46 6.66 12.10 -12.55
N ILE A 47 6.58 13.25 -13.22
CA ILE A 47 5.43 13.64 -14.04
C ILE A 47 5.76 13.39 -15.51
N VAL A 48 4.76 12.91 -16.25
CA VAL A 48 4.85 12.67 -17.69
C VAL A 48 3.73 13.39 -18.43
N LYS A 49 4.07 13.95 -19.59
CA LYS A 49 3.08 14.41 -20.56
C LYS A 49 2.69 13.23 -21.43
N LEU A 50 1.39 13.00 -21.58
CA LEU A 50 0.82 11.98 -22.45
C LEU A 50 0.34 12.67 -23.72
N GLN A 51 0.69 12.11 -24.87
CA GLN A 51 0.14 12.51 -26.16
C GLN A 51 -0.50 11.28 -26.79
N PHE A 52 -1.76 11.38 -27.19
CA PHE A 52 -2.51 10.22 -27.68
C PHE A 52 -3.47 10.57 -28.81
N LYS A 53 -3.75 9.59 -29.67
CA LYS A 53 -4.76 9.72 -30.73
C LYS A 53 -6.09 9.13 -30.28
N GLN A 54 -7.14 9.96 -30.25
CA GLN A 54 -8.50 9.54 -29.90
C GLN A 54 -9.47 10.10 -30.95
N ASN A 55 -10.30 9.23 -31.54
CA ASN A 55 -11.24 9.60 -32.61
C ASN A 55 -10.61 10.36 -33.80
N GLY A 56 -9.33 10.07 -34.11
CA GLY A 56 -8.60 10.73 -35.19
C GLY A 56 -7.89 12.03 -34.80
N GLU A 57 -8.17 12.59 -33.62
CA GLU A 57 -7.54 13.80 -33.10
C GLU A 57 -6.37 13.48 -32.17
N ILE A 58 -5.31 14.27 -32.25
CA ILE A 58 -4.23 14.24 -31.26
C ILE A 58 -4.70 15.04 -30.04
N ARG A 59 -4.61 14.42 -28.87
CA ARG A 59 -4.95 14.99 -27.58
C ARG A 59 -3.77 14.85 -26.63
N GLU A 60 -3.80 15.66 -25.60
CA GLU A 60 -2.77 15.68 -24.58
C GLU A 60 -3.37 15.54 -23.19
N GLY A 61 -2.60 14.94 -22.30
CA GLY A 61 -2.92 14.78 -20.90
C GLY A 61 -1.64 14.62 -20.08
N ASN A 62 -1.82 14.25 -18.83
CA ASN A 62 -0.76 14.06 -17.86
C ASN A 62 -0.82 12.65 -17.28
N GLY A 63 0.30 12.20 -16.73
CA GLY A 63 0.36 11.06 -15.85
C GLY A 63 1.50 11.25 -14.87
N PHE A 64 1.60 10.38 -13.88
CA PHE A 64 2.69 10.42 -12.92
C PHE A 64 3.08 9.04 -12.45
N TYR A 65 4.37 8.86 -12.22
CA TYR A 65 4.91 7.66 -11.60
C TYR A 65 4.48 7.58 -10.14
N VAL A 66 3.99 6.41 -9.73
CA VAL A 66 3.77 6.07 -8.33
C VAL A 66 4.73 4.96 -7.94
N ASN A 67 5.38 5.14 -6.80
CA ASN A 67 6.38 4.22 -6.32
C ASN A 67 5.74 2.93 -5.78
N MET A 68 5.46 1.97 -6.67
CA MET A 68 4.86 0.68 -6.33
C MET A 68 5.89 -0.47 -6.41
N PRO A 69 5.74 -1.53 -5.59
CA PRO A 69 6.69 -2.65 -5.51
C PRO A 69 6.53 -3.66 -6.65
N HIS A 70 6.32 -3.20 -7.89
CA HIS A 70 6.26 -4.10 -9.05
C HIS A 70 7.67 -4.59 -9.43
N PRO A 71 7.88 -5.89 -9.74
CA PRO A 71 9.23 -6.42 -9.98
C PRO A 71 9.91 -5.85 -11.23
N THR A 72 9.17 -5.67 -12.32
CA THR A 72 9.74 -5.36 -13.65
C THR A 72 9.31 -4.02 -14.27
N HIS A 73 8.30 -3.33 -13.73
CA HIS A 73 7.73 -2.13 -14.34
C HIS A 73 7.57 -0.98 -13.34
N HIS A 74 7.83 0.24 -13.78
CA HIS A 74 7.32 1.44 -13.13
C HIS A 74 5.82 1.58 -13.46
N VAL A 75 5.07 2.13 -12.50
CA VAL A 75 3.63 2.31 -12.62
C VAL A 75 3.33 3.80 -12.80
N ILE A 76 2.65 4.16 -13.88
CA ILE A 76 2.13 5.51 -14.09
C ILE A 76 0.61 5.47 -13.88
N LEU A 77 0.12 6.38 -13.04
CA LEU A 77 -1.32 6.67 -12.92
C LEU A 77 -1.69 7.86 -13.80
N THR A 78 -2.89 7.82 -14.37
CA THR A 78 -3.46 8.89 -15.21
C THR A 78 -4.98 8.85 -15.17
N ALA A 79 -5.65 9.86 -15.71
CA ALA A 79 -7.10 9.84 -15.90
C ALA A 79 -7.50 8.77 -16.93
N GLY A 80 -8.63 8.11 -16.68
CA GLY A 80 -9.09 6.99 -17.50
C GLY A 80 -9.44 7.42 -18.92
N HIS A 81 -10.03 8.60 -19.10
CA HIS A 81 -10.38 9.14 -20.41
C HIS A 81 -9.16 9.46 -21.30
N ASN A 82 -7.95 9.56 -20.74
CA ASN A 82 -6.71 9.67 -21.51
C ASN A 82 -6.34 8.35 -22.21
N LEU A 83 -6.87 7.22 -21.74
CA LEU A 83 -6.57 5.87 -22.24
C LEU A 83 -7.78 5.20 -22.90
N ALA A 84 -9.00 5.61 -22.56
CA ALA A 84 -10.22 5.02 -23.08
C ALA A 84 -10.30 5.12 -24.62
N GLY A 85 -10.36 3.97 -25.29
CA GLY A 85 -10.41 3.89 -26.76
C GLY A 85 -9.11 4.26 -27.47
N VAL A 86 -8.01 4.43 -26.74
CA VAL A 86 -6.67 4.71 -27.29
C VAL A 86 -5.93 3.40 -27.52
N LYS A 87 -5.33 3.24 -28.71
CA LYS A 87 -4.47 2.09 -29.00
C LYS A 87 -3.08 2.30 -28.41
N GLN A 88 -2.39 1.20 -28.12
CA GLN A 88 -1.05 1.26 -27.53
C GLN A 88 -0.04 2.00 -28.41
N GLU A 89 -0.09 1.78 -29.73
CA GLU A 89 0.77 2.45 -30.72
C GLU A 89 0.46 3.95 -30.90
N ASP A 90 -0.73 4.38 -30.47
CA ASP A 90 -1.19 5.76 -30.58
C ASP A 90 -0.87 6.60 -29.33
N LEU A 91 -0.25 6.02 -28.30
CA LEU A 91 0.10 6.69 -27.05
C LEU A 91 1.63 6.92 -26.95
N VAL A 92 2.01 8.17 -26.68
CA VAL A 92 3.39 8.60 -26.47
C VAL A 92 3.54 9.15 -25.06
N ILE A 93 4.57 8.68 -24.35
CA ILE A 93 4.92 9.11 -22.99
C ILE A 93 6.15 10.01 -23.05
N ASN A 94 5.99 11.28 -22.69
CA ASN A 94 7.03 12.29 -22.69
C ASN A 94 7.41 12.68 -21.25
N PRO A 95 8.47 12.10 -20.65
CA PRO A 95 8.91 12.49 -19.31
C PRO A 95 9.61 13.86 -19.30
N ALA A 96 9.50 14.56 -18.17
CA ALA A 96 10.15 15.86 -17.96
C ALA A 96 11.56 15.71 -17.36
N PRO A 97 12.42 14.84 -17.95
CA PRO A 97 13.42 15.36 -18.89
C PRO A 97 13.45 14.62 -20.25
N LYS A 98 13.60 15.39 -21.35
CA LYS A 98 13.46 15.01 -22.78
C LYS A 98 14.31 13.82 -23.29
N ASN A 99 15.16 13.21 -22.47
CA ASN A 99 16.14 12.21 -22.90
C ASN A 99 15.76 10.76 -22.56
N ALA A 100 14.62 10.52 -21.90
CA ALA A 100 14.16 9.17 -21.58
C ALA A 100 12.94 8.81 -22.45
N SER A 101 13.17 8.25 -23.64
CA SER A 101 12.08 7.55 -24.32
C SER A 101 11.70 6.33 -23.49
N SER A 102 10.51 6.38 -22.89
CA SER A 102 9.95 5.27 -22.12
C SER A 102 8.96 4.55 -23.00
N SER A 103 9.32 3.34 -23.45
CA SER A 103 8.38 2.50 -24.19
C SER A 103 7.37 1.91 -23.20
N MET A 104 6.08 2.12 -23.49
CA MET A 104 5.00 1.49 -22.75
C MET A 104 4.96 0.00 -23.07
N THR A 105 4.85 -0.83 -22.03
CA THR A 105 4.62 -2.26 -22.19
C THR A 105 3.13 -2.59 -22.23
N LYS A 106 2.32 -1.96 -21.37
CA LYS A 106 0.89 -2.28 -21.21
C LYS A 106 0.11 -1.12 -20.60
N CYS A 107 -1.19 -1.03 -20.89
CA CYS A 107 -2.12 -0.10 -20.23
C CYS A 107 -3.38 -0.82 -19.71
N TYR A 108 -4.01 -0.21 -18.70
CA TYR A 108 -5.28 -0.62 -18.10
C TYR A 108 -6.15 0.60 -17.86
N VAL A 109 -7.47 0.44 -17.98
CA VAL A 109 -8.44 1.51 -17.79
C VAL A 109 -9.60 0.96 -16.97
N SER A 110 -10.15 1.76 -16.04
CA SER A 110 -11.31 1.33 -15.26
C SER A 110 -12.46 0.91 -16.18
N PRO A 111 -13.14 -0.24 -15.92
CA PRO A 111 -14.26 -0.71 -16.71
C PRO A 111 -15.41 0.30 -16.82
N ALA A 112 -15.55 1.21 -15.86
CA ALA A 112 -16.53 2.29 -15.91
C ALA A 112 -16.37 3.16 -17.16
N GLN A 113 -15.14 3.33 -17.66
CA GLN A 113 -14.85 4.09 -18.88
C GLN A 113 -15.21 3.34 -20.16
N ASN A 114 -15.30 2.00 -20.12
CA ASN A 114 -15.62 1.16 -21.28
C ASN A 114 -17.13 0.89 -21.44
N LYS A 115 -17.97 1.35 -20.51
CA LYS A 115 -19.44 1.20 -20.61
C LYS A 115 -19.95 2.02 -21.82
N SER A 116 -20.50 1.31 -22.81
CA SER A 116 -20.77 1.75 -24.19
C SER A 116 -21.41 3.16 -24.38
N PRO A 117 -21.04 3.87 -25.48
CA PRO A 117 -21.59 5.17 -25.86
C PRO A 117 -23.09 5.18 -26.24
N ALA A 118 -23.74 4.01 -26.32
CA ALA A 118 -25.17 3.90 -26.69
C ALA A 118 -26.13 4.63 -25.72
N LYS A 119 -25.73 4.87 -24.47
CA LYS A 119 -26.47 5.71 -23.51
C LYS A 119 -25.99 7.17 -23.45
N GLN A 120 -24.80 7.47 -23.97
CA GLN A 120 -24.19 8.82 -23.94
C GLN A 120 -24.78 9.74 -25.02
N ALA A 121 -25.27 9.18 -26.13
CA ALA A 121 -25.85 9.93 -27.25
C ALA A 121 -27.07 10.80 -26.90
N LYS A 122 -27.69 10.63 -25.72
CA LYS A 122 -28.84 11.46 -25.32
C LYS A 122 -28.45 12.71 -24.52
N ASN A 123 -27.36 12.73 -23.76
CA ASN A 123 -27.07 13.81 -22.80
C ASN A 123 -25.62 14.35 -22.80
N ASN A 124 -24.67 13.79 -23.57
CA ASN A 124 -23.27 14.26 -23.67
C ASN A 124 -22.50 14.48 -22.34
N LYS A 125 -22.99 13.95 -21.21
CA LYS A 125 -22.38 14.12 -19.88
C LYS A 125 -21.95 12.78 -19.31
N ALA A 126 -20.74 12.73 -18.76
CA ALA A 126 -20.27 11.58 -17.99
C ALA A 126 -21.21 11.31 -16.80
N THR A 127 -21.46 10.04 -16.52
CA THR A 127 -22.19 9.65 -15.30
C THR A 127 -21.31 9.86 -14.08
N GLN A 128 -21.90 10.05 -12.89
CA GLN A 128 -21.12 10.17 -11.65
C GLN A 128 -20.22 8.94 -11.43
N GLU A 129 -20.69 7.73 -11.77
CA GLU A 129 -19.87 6.51 -11.72
C GLU A 129 -18.64 6.61 -12.64
N GLN A 130 -18.77 7.21 -13.82
CA GLN A 130 -17.62 7.44 -14.70
C GLN A 130 -16.67 8.48 -14.12
N GLU A 131 -17.20 9.58 -13.57
CA GLU A 131 -16.37 10.63 -12.97
C GLU A 131 -15.60 10.11 -11.73
N ASP A 132 -16.23 9.24 -10.94
CA ASP A 132 -15.65 8.62 -9.73
C ASP A 132 -14.60 7.55 -10.04
N ASN A 133 -14.62 7.00 -11.25
CA ASN A 133 -13.72 5.91 -11.67
C ASN A 133 -12.97 6.31 -12.95
N ASP A 134 -12.63 7.58 -13.08
CA ASP A 134 -11.87 8.11 -14.20
C ASP A 134 -10.38 8.00 -13.93
N PHE A 135 -9.86 6.77 -13.99
CA PHE A 135 -8.45 6.47 -13.83
C PHE A 135 -8.00 5.32 -14.73
N GLY A 136 -6.68 5.27 -14.94
CA GLY A 136 -6.01 4.20 -15.66
C GLY A 136 -4.56 4.07 -15.26
N VAL A 137 -3.93 2.99 -15.71
CA VAL A 137 -2.56 2.59 -15.39
C VAL A 137 -1.78 2.38 -16.68
N ILE A 138 -0.54 2.86 -16.71
CA ILE A 138 0.44 2.57 -17.75
C ILE A 138 1.65 1.91 -17.10
N LEU A 139 2.10 0.78 -17.65
CA LEU A 139 3.31 0.09 -17.24
C LEU A 139 4.49 0.41 -18.17
N VAL A 140 5.61 0.81 -17.57
CA VAL A 140 6.87 1.14 -18.27
C VAL A 140 7.98 0.27 -17.71
N GLY A 141 8.82 -0.32 -18.55
CA GLY A 141 9.91 -1.20 -18.09
C GLY A 141 10.87 -0.51 -17.11
N LYS A 142 11.22 -1.19 -16.01
CA LYS A 142 12.18 -0.65 -15.03
C LYS A 142 13.59 -0.59 -15.59
N ASN A 143 14.31 0.46 -15.22
CA ASN A 143 15.76 0.49 -15.34
C ASN A 143 16.37 -0.20 -14.11
N PRO A 144 17.14 -1.30 -14.24
CA PRO A 144 17.76 -1.96 -13.09
C PRO A 144 18.67 -1.06 -12.23
N LYS A 145 19.21 0.02 -12.82
CA LYS A 145 20.02 1.01 -12.10
C LYS A 145 19.17 1.95 -11.24
N ASN A 146 17.94 2.18 -11.66
CA ASN A 146 16.95 3.03 -10.98
C ASN A 146 15.65 2.25 -10.81
N PRO A 147 15.63 1.21 -9.93
CA PRO A 147 14.50 0.28 -9.83
C PRO A 147 13.25 0.91 -9.21
N TYR A 148 13.36 2.15 -8.73
CA TYR A 148 12.35 2.88 -7.99
C TYR A 148 12.13 4.24 -8.63
N LEU A 149 10.87 4.61 -8.84
CA LEU A 149 10.51 5.87 -9.46
C LEU A 149 9.08 6.24 -9.05
N GLY A 150 8.88 7.49 -8.65
CA GLY A 150 7.56 8.09 -8.49
C GLY A 150 7.28 8.69 -7.13
N PHE A 151 6.10 9.29 -7.03
CA PHE A 151 5.52 9.78 -5.79
C PHE A 151 5.27 8.65 -4.80
N GLY A 152 5.27 8.99 -3.52
CA GLY A 152 4.83 8.06 -2.48
C GLY A 152 3.32 7.80 -2.58
N PHE A 153 2.88 6.72 -1.94
CA PHE A 153 1.46 6.44 -1.73
C PHE A 153 1.26 5.90 -0.31
N ALA A 154 0.06 6.10 0.23
CA ALA A 154 -0.33 5.59 1.54
C ALA A 154 -1.80 5.17 1.50
N LEU A 155 -2.07 3.86 1.63
CA LEU A 155 -3.40 3.29 1.64
C LEU A 155 -4.27 3.91 2.75
N LYS A 156 -3.67 4.24 3.91
CA LYS A 156 -4.35 4.94 5.03
C LYS A 156 -5.00 6.25 4.58
N LEU A 157 -4.34 7.07 3.75
CA LEU A 157 -4.92 8.33 3.25
C LEU A 157 -6.16 8.10 2.37
N GLY A 158 -6.31 6.89 1.82
CA GLY A 158 -7.51 6.42 1.15
C GLY A 158 -8.72 6.22 2.07
N HIS A 159 -8.50 6.12 3.38
CA HIS A 159 -9.54 6.01 4.42
C HIS A 159 -9.74 7.33 5.19
N ASP A 160 -8.69 8.14 5.34
CA ASP A 160 -8.73 9.36 6.15
C ASP A 160 -9.71 10.41 5.61
N ALA A 161 -10.30 11.22 6.50
CA ALA A 161 -11.03 12.41 6.08
C ALA A 161 -10.03 13.50 5.70
N LEU A 162 -9.98 13.86 4.42
CA LEU A 162 -9.01 14.82 3.88
C LEU A 162 -9.60 16.23 3.75
N ASP A 163 -10.78 16.49 4.31
CA ASP A 163 -11.42 17.80 4.25
C ASP A 163 -10.51 18.87 4.85
N LYS A 164 -10.36 19.98 4.14
CA LYS A 164 -9.48 21.11 4.49
C LYS A 164 -7.97 20.82 4.44
N ALA A 165 -7.55 19.61 4.06
CA ALA A 165 -6.13 19.32 3.84
C ALA A 165 -5.54 20.24 2.76
N ASN A 166 -4.29 20.66 2.97
CA ASN A 166 -3.53 21.39 1.96
C ASN A 166 -3.10 20.41 0.86
N LEU A 167 -3.45 20.74 -0.37
CA LEU A 167 -3.15 19.96 -1.56
C LEU A 167 -2.31 20.80 -2.52
N ASP A 168 -1.48 20.10 -3.27
CA ASP A 168 -0.70 20.64 -4.37
C ASP A 168 -0.95 19.72 -5.57
N PHE A 169 -0.95 20.27 -6.78
CA PHE A 169 -0.76 19.44 -7.95
C PHE A 169 0.18 20.12 -8.94
N THR A 170 0.98 19.31 -9.63
CA THR A 170 1.89 19.76 -10.67
C THR A 170 1.66 18.97 -11.96
N GLY A 171 1.57 19.65 -13.10
CA GLY A 171 1.34 19.04 -14.42
C GLY A 171 1.95 19.82 -15.57
N CYS A 172 1.89 19.28 -16.78
CA CYS A 172 2.34 19.90 -18.02
C CYS A 172 1.15 20.49 -18.79
N LYS A 173 1.29 21.73 -19.27
CA LYS A 173 0.26 22.42 -20.08
C LYS A 173 0.23 21.94 -21.54
N GLU A 174 -0.87 22.26 -22.23
CA GLU A 174 -1.13 21.95 -23.64
C GLU A 174 -0.23 22.78 -24.61
N ALA A 175 0.34 23.91 -24.18
CA ALA A 175 1.16 24.81 -25.01
C ALA A 175 2.68 24.64 -24.83
N ASP A 176 3.43 24.83 -25.93
CA ASP A 176 4.84 24.47 -26.23
C ASP A 176 5.96 24.85 -25.23
N ASP A 177 5.67 25.61 -24.17
CA ASP A 177 6.63 25.72 -23.08
C ASP A 177 6.39 24.58 -22.11
N ASN A 178 7.33 23.64 -22.08
CA ASN A 178 7.48 22.55 -21.11
C ASN A 178 7.56 23.03 -19.63
N GLY A 179 7.09 24.23 -19.30
CA GLY A 179 6.93 24.72 -17.96
C GLY A 179 5.92 23.84 -17.21
N ALA A 180 6.38 23.24 -16.12
CA ALA A 180 5.49 22.63 -15.16
C ALA A 180 4.56 23.73 -14.60
N PHE A 181 3.26 23.47 -14.63
CA PHE A 181 2.26 24.25 -13.94
C PHE A 181 2.03 23.62 -12.57
N THR A 182 2.14 24.43 -11.52
CA THR A 182 1.88 24.03 -10.15
C THR A 182 0.77 24.91 -9.59
N SER A 183 -0.18 24.30 -8.89
CA SER A 183 -1.22 25.01 -8.15
C SER A 183 -1.36 24.40 -6.76
N GLU A 184 -1.55 25.26 -5.76
CA GLU A 184 -1.81 24.86 -4.38
C GLU A 184 -3.23 25.27 -4.00
N GLY A 185 -3.85 24.51 -3.09
CA GLY A 185 -5.16 24.84 -2.58
C GLY A 185 -5.60 23.89 -1.48
N LYS A 186 -6.90 23.93 -1.15
CA LYS A 186 -7.47 23.09 -0.09
C LYS A 186 -8.46 22.09 -0.65
N CYS A 187 -8.48 20.91 -0.05
CA CYS A 187 -9.58 19.97 -0.19
C CYS A 187 -10.86 20.60 0.38
N ILE A 188 -11.89 20.72 -0.44
CA ILE A 188 -13.19 21.27 -0.07
C ILE A 188 -14.15 20.16 0.35
N ALA A 189 -14.08 19.01 -0.31
CA ALA A 189 -14.87 17.83 0.06
C ALA A 189 -14.09 16.54 -0.21
N CYS A 190 -14.04 15.67 0.79
CA CYS A 190 -13.49 14.33 0.67
C CYS A 190 -14.63 13.30 0.47
N LEU A 191 -14.97 13.01 -0.79
CA LEU A 191 -15.96 11.97 -1.13
C LEU A 191 -15.28 10.59 -1.14
N PRO A 192 -16.05 9.48 -1.08
CA PRO A 192 -15.48 8.15 -1.02
C PRO A 192 -14.49 7.84 -2.16
N ASN A 193 -14.80 8.23 -3.40
CA ASN A 193 -14.00 7.92 -4.60
C ASN A 193 -13.44 9.17 -5.31
N GLN A 194 -13.67 10.37 -4.77
CA GLN A 194 -13.34 11.62 -5.44
C GLN A 194 -12.97 12.69 -4.41
N LEU A 195 -12.00 13.53 -4.75
CA LEU A 195 -11.70 14.75 -4.00
C LEU A 195 -12.18 15.96 -4.79
N GLU A 196 -12.83 16.90 -4.12
CA GLU A 196 -13.12 18.24 -4.64
C GLU A 196 -12.18 19.24 -3.97
N TYR A 197 -11.57 20.14 -4.74
CA TYR A 197 -10.57 21.06 -4.23
C TYR A 197 -10.57 22.41 -4.95
N ASP A 198 -10.14 23.45 -4.23
CA ASP A 198 -10.03 24.81 -4.75
C ASP A 198 -8.61 25.08 -5.24
N MET A 199 -8.29 24.49 -6.38
CA MET A 199 -7.02 24.69 -7.09
C MET A 199 -7.30 25.17 -8.52
N GLU A 200 -6.45 26.05 -9.01
CA GLU A 200 -6.53 26.53 -10.39
C GLU A 200 -6.14 25.40 -11.35
N THR A 201 -7.00 25.14 -12.34
CA THR A 201 -6.75 24.08 -13.33
C THR A 201 -7.08 24.60 -14.72
N GLU A 202 -6.32 24.15 -15.71
CA GLU A 202 -6.53 24.44 -17.12
C GLU A 202 -6.73 23.14 -17.91
N LYS A 203 -7.26 23.28 -19.13
CA LYS A 203 -7.33 22.15 -20.08
C LYS A 203 -5.93 21.59 -20.32
N GLY A 204 -5.84 20.26 -20.45
CA GLY A 204 -4.59 19.53 -20.63
C GLY A 204 -3.99 18.96 -19.34
N LEU A 205 -4.39 19.44 -18.16
CA LEU A 205 -3.86 18.95 -16.87
C LEU A 205 -4.45 17.61 -16.39
N SER A 206 -5.41 17.05 -17.13
CA SER A 206 -6.04 15.77 -16.80
C SER A 206 -5.01 14.64 -16.62
N GLY A 207 -5.08 13.94 -15.49
CA GLY A 207 -4.19 12.88 -15.08
C GLY A 207 -3.00 13.33 -14.23
N ALA A 208 -2.88 14.63 -13.92
CA ALA A 208 -1.85 15.14 -13.03
C ALA A 208 -2.04 14.64 -11.58
N PRO A 209 -0.93 14.43 -10.82
CA PRO A 209 -0.98 14.01 -9.43
C PRO A 209 -1.46 15.12 -8.51
N VAL A 210 -2.49 14.86 -7.72
CA VAL A 210 -2.83 15.65 -6.55
C VAL A 210 -2.10 15.05 -5.35
N VAL A 211 -1.26 15.86 -4.71
CA VAL A 211 -0.33 15.43 -3.65
C VAL A 211 -0.55 16.20 -2.36
N MET A 212 -0.15 15.59 -1.26
CA MET A 212 0.00 16.25 0.03
C MET A 212 1.26 15.76 0.74
N THR A 213 1.71 16.51 1.75
CA THR A 213 2.78 16.03 2.64
C THR A 213 2.23 14.96 3.58
N HIS A 214 2.86 13.80 3.60
CA HIS A 214 2.60 12.74 4.58
C HIS A 214 3.93 12.11 4.99
N LYS A 215 4.19 12.04 6.30
CA LYS A 215 5.51 11.64 6.87
C LYS A 215 6.67 12.40 6.22
N ASN A 216 6.55 13.73 6.10
CA ASN A 216 7.53 14.62 5.45
C ASN A 216 7.74 14.39 3.95
N HIS A 217 6.95 13.54 3.31
CA HIS A 217 7.13 13.14 1.92
C HIS A 217 5.94 13.48 1.02
N ASP A 218 6.21 13.70 -0.27
CA ASP A 218 5.17 13.96 -1.27
C ASP A 218 4.38 12.69 -1.60
N THR A 219 3.14 12.64 -1.15
CA THR A 219 2.29 11.48 -1.30
C THR A 219 1.12 11.80 -2.21
N ALA A 220 0.97 11.02 -3.28
CA ALA A 220 -0.16 11.16 -4.19
C ALA A 220 -1.44 10.64 -3.51
N VAL A 221 -2.50 11.45 -3.54
CA VAL A 221 -3.80 11.16 -2.91
C VAL A 221 -4.97 11.18 -3.88
N ALA A 222 -4.82 11.82 -5.04
CA ALA A 222 -5.79 11.75 -6.12
C ALA A 222 -5.15 11.93 -7.51
N ILE A 223 -5.90 11.57 -8.55
CA ILE A 223 -5.58 11.76 -9.96
C ILE A 223 -6.53 12.84 -10.49
N HIS A 224 -6.03 14.01 -10.86
CA HIS A 224 -6.88 15.07 -11.40
C HIS A 224 -7.61 14.61 -12.66
N ASN A 225 -8.90 14.87 -12.80
CA ASN A 225 -9.70 14.40 -13.93
C ASN A 225 -10.67 15.45 -14.50
N TYR A 226 -11.21 16.35 -13.67
CA TYR A 226 -12.12 17.40 -14.13
C TYR A 226 -11.77 18.76 -13.52
N GLY A 227 -11.72 19.79 -14.36
CA GLY A 227 -11.67 21.18 -13.92
C GLY A 227 -13.01 21.70 -13.37
N PRO A 228 -13.06 22.97 -12.94
CA PRO A 228 -14.26 23.57 -12.40
C PRO A 228 -15.33 23.74 -13.49
N LEU A 229 -16.59 23.37 -13.18
CA LEU A 229 -17.72 23.48 -14.12
C LEU A 229 -19.02 23.75 -13.37
N ASN A 230 -19.77 24.78 -13.78
CA ASN A 230 -21.13 25.09 -13.30
C ASN A 230 -21.27 25.07 -11.77
N GLY A 231 -20.38 25.77 -11.06
CA GLY A 231 -20.38 25.85 -9.59
C GLY A 231 -19.73 24.66 -8.88
N ARG A 232 -19.36 23.58 -9.59
CA ARG A 232 -18.49 22.52 -9.05
C ARG A 232 -17.03 22.95 -9.13
N LYS A 233 -16.27 22.60 -8.11
CA LYS A 233 -14.82 22.84 -8.02
C LYS A 233 -14.04 21.82 -8.85
N SER A 234 -12.72 22.00 -8.90
CA SER A 234 -11.79 21.05 -9.51
C SER A 234 -11.85 19.70 -8.77
N ARG A 235 -11.67 18.61 -9.52
CA ARG A 235 -11.89 17.25 -9.05
C ARG A 235 -10.78 16.30 -9.45
N GLY A 236 -10.59 15.28 -8.63
CA GLY A 236 -9.70 14.17 -8.93
C GLY A 236 -10.23 12.84 -8.37
N THR A 237 -10.00 11.75 -9.09
CA THR A 237 -10.27 10.38 -8.63
C THR A 237 -9.39 10.10 -7.41
N ARG A 238 -9.99 9.72 -6.29
CA ARG A 238 -9.28 9.48 -5.03
C ARG A 238 -8.48 8.18 -5.12
N ILE A 239 -7.22 8.20 -4.67
CA ILE A 239 -6.40 7.00 -4.49
C ILE A 239 -6.81 6.37 -3.15
N ASN A 240 -7.82 5.50 -3.20
CA ASN A 240 -8.39 4.79 -2.05
C ASN A 240 -8.20 3.27 -2.17
N GLU A 241 -8.68 2.51 -1.18
CA GLU A 241 -8.63 1.04 -1.19
C GLU A 241 -9.25 0.46 -2.46
N LYS A 242 -10.40 0.97 -2.89
CA LYS A 242 -11.09 0.49 -4.09
C LYS A 242 -10.22 0.64 -5.35
N LEU A 243 -9.64 1.83 -5.56
CA LEU A 243 -8.77 2.09 -6.71
C LEU A 243 -7.51 1.22 -6.62
N LEU A 244 -6.87 1.16 -5.45
CA LEU A 244 -5.63 0.41 -5.27
C LEU A 244 -5.84 -1.09 -5.42
N ASP A 245 -6.93 -1.66 -4.91
CA ASP A 245 -7.30 -3.07 -5.13
C ASP A 245 -7.43 -3.39 -6.62
N GLU A 246 -8.09 -2.52 -7.39
CA GLU A 246 -8.25 -2.70 -8.84
C GLU A 246 -6.90 -2.60 -9.57
N VAL A 247 -6.05 -1.63 -9.20
CA VAL A 247 -4.70 -1.49 -9.73
C VAL A 247 -3.84 -2.71 -9.40
N TYR A 248 -3.86 -3.17 -8.14
CA TYR A 248 -3.08 -4.32 -7.68
C TYR A 248 -3.52 -5.61 -8.39
N GLY A 249 -4.81 -5.78 -8.62
CA GLY A 249 -5.36 -6.86 -9.45
C GLY A 249 -4.88 -6.79 -10.90
N TRP A 250 -4.84 -5.61 -11.53
CA TRP A 250 -4.35 -5.50 -12.91
C TRP A 250 -2.87 -5.79 -13.06
N ILE A 251 -2.06 -5.30 -12.13
CA ILE A 251 -0.60 -5.42 -12.22
C ILE A 251 -0.04 -6.61 -11.44
N GLN A 252 -0.93 -7.39 -10.81
CA GLN A 252 -0.62 -8.63 -10.09
C GLN A 252 0.44 -8.45 -9.00
N ILE A 253 0.28 -7.41 -8.16
CA ILE A 253 1.12 -7.16 -6.98
C ILE A 253 0.35 -7.42 -5.68
N GLY A 254 1.09 -7.75 -4.62
CA GLY A 254 0.55 -8.23 -3.36
C GLY A 254 0.48 -9.76 -3.30
N PHE A 255 0.09 -10.29 -2.14
CA PHE A 255 -0.09 -11.72 -1.93
C PHE A 255 -1.53 -12.00 -1.51
N TYR A 256 -2.29 -12.71 -2.33
CA TYR A 256 -3.72 -12.94 -2.10
C TYR A 256 -3.96 -14.34 -1.59
N ASP A 257 -4.96 -14.49 -0.71
CA ASP A 257 -5.41 -15.78 -0.19
C ASP A 257 -4.32 -16.60 0.52
N LYS A 258 -3.50 -15.94 1.32
CA LYS A 258 -2.33 -16.56 1.95
C LYS A 258 -2.53 -16.76 3.44
N ALA A 259 -2.14 -17.92 3.93
CA ALA A 259 -1.96 -18.16 5.36
C ALA A 259 -0.56 -17.70 5.78
N LEU A 260 -0.45 -17.07 6.95
CA LEU A 260 0.84 -16.72 7.53
C LEU A 260 1.38 -17.95 8.29
N GLN A 261 2.30 -18.68 7.64
CA GLN A 261 2.87 -19.92 8.15
C GLN A 261 4.27 -19.67 8.71
N ALA A 262 4.53 -20.04 9.96
CA ALA A 262 5.87 -20.04 10.53
C ALA A 262 6.51 -21.43 10.37
N SER A 263 7.69 -21.51 9.75
CA SER A 263 8.48 -22.74 9.65
C SER A 263 9.92 -22.47 9.20
N MET A 264 10.89 -23.14 9.82
CA MET A 264 12.31 -23.04 9.46
C MET A 264 12.66 -23.71 8.11
N THR A 265 11.91 -24.72 7.68
CA THR A 265 12.27 -25.51 6.48
C THR A 265 11.04 -25.93 5.66
N ASN A 266 11.24 -26.27 4.39
CA ASN A 266 10.20 -26.91 3.57
C ASN A 266 9.99 -28.39 3.94
N ILE A 267 10.85 -28.93 4.81
CA ILE A 267 10.97 -30.37 5.08
C ILE A 267 10.00 -30.80 6.18
N SER A 268 9.70 -29.91 7.13
CA SER A 268 8.75 -30.23 8.21
C SER A 268 7.34 -30.50 7.64
N PRO A 269 6.70 -31.62 8.01
CA PRO A 269 5.31 -31.92 7.66
C PRO A 269 4.35 -30.77 8.00
N LEU A 270 3.28 -30.58 7.22
CA LEU A 270 2.30 -29.51 7.45
C LEU A 270 1.68 -29.52 8.85
N ARG A 271 1.60 -30.70 9.48
CA ARG A 271 1.10 -30.91 10.85
C ARG A 271 2.02 -30.36 11.94
N GLU A 272 3.28 -30.08 11.60
CA GLU A 272 4.31 -29.59 12.53
C GLU A 272 4.62 -28.09 12.32
N ARG A 273 3.79 -27.39 11.54
CA ARG A 273 3.98 -25.97 11.22
C ARG A 273 3.02 -25.11 12.03
N LEU A 274 3.43 -23.88 12.31
CA LEU A 274 2.59 -22.93 13.04
C LEU A 274 1.90 -21.98 12.07
N TYR A 275 0.67 -21.58 12.39
CA TYR A 275 -0.13 -20.63 11.61
C TYR A 275 -0.71 -19.55 12.50
N LEU A 276 -0.69 -18.31 12.03
CA LEU A 276 -1.39 -17.22 12.70
C LEU A 276 -2.87 -17.32 12.34
N VAL A 277 -3.73 -17.46 13.35
CA VAL A 277 -5.17 -17.70 13.16
C VAL A 277 -5.99 -16.74 14.01
N PHE A 278 -7.07 -16.21 13.44
CA PHE A 278 -8.12 -15.49 14.15
C PHE A 278 -9.31 -16.44 14.33
N THR A 279 -9.70 -16.67 15.57
CA THR A 279 -10.86 -17.52 15.89
C THR A 279 -12.16 -16.73 15.72
N PRO A 280 -13.31 -17.38 15.42
CA PRO A 280 -14.57 -16.68 15.17
C PRO A 280 -15.04 -15.77 16.31
N ASP A 281 -14.69 -16.13 17.55
CA ASP A 281 -15.13 -15.45 18.77
C ASP A 281 -14.11 -14.44 19.31
N SER A 282 -13.01 -14.19 18.57
CA SER A 282 -11.95 -13.28 19.01
C SER A 282 -11.44 -12.39 17.89
N ASN A 283 -11.25 -11.12 18.20
CA ASN A 283 -10.49 -10.21 17.36
C ASN A 283 -8.97 -10.34 17.58
N ARG A 284 -8.49 -11.23 18.47
CA ARG A 284 -7.08 -11.47 18.72
C ARG A 284 -6.62 -12.73 18.00
N ALA A 285 -5.43 -12.67 17.42
CA ALA A 285 -4.83 -13.82 16.80
C ALA A 285 -4.21 -14.76 17.86
N VAL A 286 -4.27 -16.04 17.56
CA VAL A 286 -3.58 -17.12 18.26
C VAL A 286 -2.63 -17.82 17.28
N VAL A 287 -1.72 -18.61 17.84
CA VAL A 287 -0.89 -19.54 17.08
C VAL A 287 -1.58 -20.90 17.07
N ARG A 288 -1.75 -21.48 15.88
CA ARG A 288 -2.26 -22.83 15.70
C ARG A 288 -1.16 -23.77 15.21
N LEU A 289 -1.01 -24.93 15.83
CA LEU A 289 -0.17 -26.02 15.34
C LEU A 289 -0.93 -26.84 14.29
N GLY A 290 -0.31 -27.05 13.14
CA GLY A 290 -0.86 -27.86 12.05
C GLY A 290 -1.77 -27.09 11.09
N TYR A 291 -1.84 -27.60 9.86
CA TYR A 291 -2.70 -27.04 8.81
C TYR A 291 -4.08 -27.68 8.85
N ASP A 292 -5.10 -26.83 8.89
CA ASP A 292 -6.49 -27.19 8.66
C ASP A 292 -7.12 -26.13 7.76
N GLN A 293 -7.60 -26.54 6.58
CA GLN A 293 -8.12 -25.63 5.58
C GLN A 293 -9.35 -24.85 6.06
N GLU A 294 -10.15 -25.41 6.97
CA GLU A 294 -11.38 -24.78 7.47
C GLU A 294 -11.09 -23.78 8.60
N MET A 295 -9.98 -23.98 9.33
CA MET A 295 -9.62 -23.18 10.50
C MET A 295 -8.53 -22.16 10.23
N VAL A 296 -7.66 -22.39 9.25
CA VAL A 296 -6.52 -21.50 8.98
C VAL A 296 -6.99 -20.18 8.38
N THR A 297 -6.59 -19.09 9.02
CA THR A 297 -6.90 -17.75 8.52
C THR A 297 -6.12 -17.40 7.26
N LYS A 298 -6.84 -16.78 6.32
CA LYS A 298 -6.30 -16.30 5.04
C LYS A 298 -6.29 -14.78 5.01
N PHE A 299 -5.25 -14.23 4.38
CA PHE A 299 -5.02 -12.80 4.26
C PHE A 299 -4.77 -12.42 2.80
N ASP A 300 -5.25 -11.24 2.43
CA ASP A 300 -4.68 -10.46 1.34
C ASP A 300 -3.61 -9.53 1.94
N ILE A 301 -2.39 -9.64 1.45
CA ILE A 301 -1.22 -8.87 1.91
C ILE A 301 -0.92 -7.85 0.84
N LEU A 302 -1.32 -6.61 1.10
CA LEU A 302 -1.38 -5.54 0.11
C LEU A 302 -0.26 -4.53 0.38
N PRO A 303 0.42 -4.02 -0.67
CA PRO A 303 1.23 -2.82 -0.54
C PRO A 303 0.38 -1.70 0.05
N ALA A 304 0.85 -1.08 1.13
CA ALA A 304 0.06 -0.11 1.90
C ALA A 304 0.76 1.22 2.06
N TYR A 305 2.08 1.27 1.96
CA TYR A 305 2.84 2.51 2.00
C TYR A 305 4.14 2.38 1.21
N ALA A 306 4.50 3.47 0.54
CA ALA A 306 5.85 3.69 0.05
C ALA A 306 6.16 5.19 0.11
N PRO A 307 7.37 5.60 0.56
CA PRO A 307 7.83 6.97 0.36
C PRO A 307 8.05 7.23 -1.14
N PRO A 308 8.25 8.48 -1.57
CA PRO A 308 8.74 8.80 -2.90
C PRO A 308 10.08 8.12 -3.17
N SER A 309 10.36 7.83 -4.43
CA SER A 309 11.62 7.21 -4.81
C SER A 309 12.80 8.14 -4.51
N ASN A 310 13.66 7.78 -3.55
CA ASN A 310 14.92 8.48 -3.30
C ASN A 310 16.09 7.71 -3.92
N TYR A 311 16.87 8.40 -4.75
CA TYR A 311 18.09 7.87 -5.36
C TYR A 311 19.20 7.73 -4.30
N GLY A 312 19.13 6.70 -3.47
CA GLY A 312 20.18 6.46 -2.46
C GLY A 312 19.89 5.39 -1.41
N PHE A 313 18.62 4.98 -1.25
CA PHE A 313 18.24 4.00 -0.25
C PHE A 313 17.28 2.94 -0.82
N PRO A 314 17.29 1.70 -0.30
CA PRO A 314 16.24 0.75 -0.61
C PRO A 314 14.89 1.37 -0.24
N ASN A 315 13.90 1.22 -1.11
CA ASN A 315 12.56 1.70 -0.82
C ASN A 315 11.97 0.97 0.37
N ASP A 316 11.41 1.74 1.29
CA ASP A 316 10.76 1.24 2.48
C ASP A 316 9.27 0.93 2.19
N PHE A 317 9.03 -0.15 1.44
CA PHE A 317 7.69 -0.63 1.19
C PHE A 317 7.11 -1.27 2.44
N ARG A 318 5.90 -0.84 2.83
CA ARG A 318 5.13 -1.46 3.91
C ARG A 318 3.85 -2.09 3.37
N TYR A 319 3.39 -3.10 4.08
CA TYR A 319 2.27 -3.94 3.69
C TYR A 319 1.22 -3.98 4.80
N ALA A 320 -0.05 -3.98 4.40
CA ALA A 320 -1.17 -4.22 5.30
C ALA A 320 -1.69 -5.63 5.05
N PHE A 321 -2.03 -6.33 6.13
CA PHE A 321 -2.67 -7.63 6.07
C PHE A 321 -4.17 -7.43 6.25
N ARG A 322 -4.94 -7.83 5.26
CA ARG A 322 -6.40 -7.77 5.24
C ARG A 322 -6.95 -9.17 5.39
N LEU A 323 -7.72 -9.42 6.43
CA LEU A 323 -8.43 -10.67 6.64
C LEU A 323 -9.35 -10.95 5.45
N LYS A 324 -9.17 -12.12 4.84
CA LYS A 324 -10.02 -12.58 3.74
C LYS A 324 -11.31 -13.17 4.31
N SER A 325 -12.44 -12.64 3.85
CA SER A 325 -13.75 -13.16 4.24
C SER A 325 -14.03 -14.51 3.58
N PRO A 326 -14.35 -15.57 4.36
CA PRO A 326 -14.76 -16.85 3.81
C PRO A 326 -16.02 -16.76 2.93
N THR A 327 -16.88 -15.78 3.23
CA THR A 327 -18.17 -15.57 2.53
C THR A 327 -18.09 -14.54 1.41
N GLY A 328 -16.92 -13.92 1.20
CA GLY A 328 -16.73 -12.80 0.28
C GLY A 328 -17.36 -11.47 0.74
N LYS A 329 -18.08 -11.43 1.86
CA LYS A 329 -18.61 -10.19 2.44
C LYS A 329 -17.49 -9.39 3.10
N LEU A 330 -17.46 -8.08 2.90
CA LEU A 330 -16.52 -7.21 3.59
C LEU A 330 -16.74 -7.30 5.11
N LEU A 331 -15.68 -7.67 5.83
CA LEU A 331 -15.66 -7.65 7.28
C LEU A 331 -15.36 -6.21 7.73
N GLU A 332 -16.04 -5.77 8.80
CA GLU A 332 -15.80 -4.46 9.39
C GLU A 332 -14.39 -4.42 10.00
N ASP A 333 -14.10 -5.32 10.92
CA ASP A 333 -12.76 -5.55 11.45
C ASP A 333 -11.99 -6.50 10.54
N ARG A 334 -11.16 -5.94 9.66
CA ARG A 334 -10.42 -6.73 8.67
C ARG A 334 -8.93 -6.44 8.61
N TRP A 335 -8.46 -5.35 9.18
CA TRP A 335 -7.05 -5.01 9.11
C TRP A 335 -6.30 -5.60 10.29
N VAL A 336 -5.17 -6.24 10.04
CA VAL A 336 -4.32 -6.72 11.12
C VAL A 336 -3.60 -5.54 11.76
N PHE A 337 -3.82 -5.36 13.05
CA PHE A 337 -3.12 -4.43 13.92
C PHE A 337 -2.03 -5.16 14.70
N TRP A 338 -0.79 -4.73 14.50
CA TRP A 338 0.39 -5.31 15.12
C TRP A 338 0.75 -4.56 16.41
N ASN A 339 0.28 -5.05 17.56
CA ASN A 339 0.53 -4.41 18.85
C ASN A 339 1.78 -4.99 19.51
N ALA A 340 2.95 -4.53 19.05
CA ALA A 340 4.25 -4.99 19.54
C ALA A 340 4.59 -4.50 20.96
N ALA A 341 3.87 -3.49 21.48
CA ALA A 341 3.98 -3.10 22.89
C ALA A 341 3.31 -4.13 23.80
N ARG A 342 2.10 -4.58 23.43
CA ARG A 342 1.33 -5.57 24.19
C ARG A 342 1.62 -7.01 23.81
N GLN A 343 2.52 -7.25 22.85
CA GLN A 343 2.85 -8.60 22.37
C GLN A 343 1.60 -9.32 21.83
N THR A 344 0.77 -8.61 21.07
CA THR A 344 -0.47 -9.16 20.52
C THR A 344 -0.67 -8.75 19.07
N VAL A 345 -1.46 -9.55 18.37
CA VAL A 345 -1.93 -9.26 17.02
C VAL A 345 -3.45 -9.30 17.05
N SER A 346 -4.11 -8.28 16.51
CA SER A 346 -5.57 -8.14 16.56
C SER A 346 -6.15 -7.60 15.26
N LEU A 347 -7.46 -7.67 15.08
CA LEU A 347 -8.17 -7.04 13.97
C LEU A 347 -8.67 -5.65 14.37
N THR A 348 -8.67 -4.75 13.40
CA THR A 348 -9.25 -3.41 13.53
C THR A 348 -10.01 -3.03 12.26
N ARG A 349 -11.07 -2.24 12.43
CA ARG A 349 -11.79 -1.58 11.35
C ARG A 349 -10.98 -0.48 10.69
N ASN A 350 -10.16 0.23 11.46
CA ASN A 350 -9.48 1.43 11.01
C ASN A 350 -8.04 1.11 10.60
N LEU A 351 -7.73 1.30 9.33
CA LEU A 351 -6.37 1.16 8.84
C LEU A 351 -5.50 2.29 9.39
N ARG A 352 -4.43 1.93 10.10
CA ARG A 352 -3.49 2.87 10.72
C ARG A 352 -2.06 2.47 10.40
N ASP A 353 -1.11 3.34 10.71
CA ASP A 353 0.32 3.07 10.48
C ASP A 353 0.81 1.79 11.16
N PHE A 354 0.26 1.44 12.32
CA PHE A 354 0.59 0.22 13.07
C PHE A 354 -0.07 -1.04 12.49
N CYS A 355 -0.88 -0.91 11.45
CA CYS A 355 -1.31 -2.04 10.62
C CYS A 355 -0.26 -2.38 9.54
N PHE A 356 0.74 -1.52 9.35
CA PHE A 356 1.74 -1.68 8.33
C PHE A 356 2.96 -2.44 8.86
N ALA A 357 3.37 -3.46 8.13
CA ALA A 357 4.57 -4.24 8.40
C ALA A 357 5.54 -4.18 7.20
N SER A 358 6.84 -4.21 7.46
CA SER A 358 7.83 -4.50 6.43
C SER A 358 7.98 -6.00 6.24
N LEU A 359 8.19 -6.39 5.00
CA LEU A 359 8.48 -7.76 4.62
C LEU A 359 9.91 -7.83 4.10
N LEU A 360 10.80 -8.51 4.82
CA LEU A 360 12.19 -8.69 4.39
C LEU A 360 12.43 -10.13 3.96
N GLU A 361 12.77 -10.34 2.69
CA GLU A 361 13.10 -11.67 2.16
C GLU A 361 14.37 -12.23 2.82
N ASP A 362 14.35 -13.48 3.30
CA ASP A 362 15.51 -14.14 3.93
C ASP A 362 16.69 -14.30 2.97
N LYS A 363 16.41 -14.54 1.68
CA LYS A 363 17.42 -14.68 0.63
C LYS A 363 17.09 -13.81 -0.56
N ILE A 364 17.84 -12.73 -0.72
CA ILE A 364 17.81 -11.89 -1.92
C ILE A 364 18.15 -12.77 -3.12
N ARG A 365 17.25 -12.79 -4.12
CA ARG A 365 17.43 -13.53 -5.37
C ARG A 365 18.75 -13.17 -6.04
N LYS A 366 19.51 -14.16 -6.49
CA LYS A 366 20.68 -13.89 -7.35
C LYS A 366 20.21 -13.64 -8.79
N PRO A 367 20.87 -12.73 -9.54
CA PRO A 367 20.57 -12.55 -10.96
C PRO A 367 20.67 -13.87 -11.73
N GLY A 368 19.62 -14.25 -12.46
CA GLY A 368 19.57 -15.47 -13.27
C GLY A 368 18.98 -16.70 -12.58
N GLU A 369 18.62 -16.63 -11.29
CA GLU A 369 17.83 -17.69 -10.65
C GLU A 369 16.39 -17.69 -11.19
N PRO A 370 15.79 -18.88 -11.40
CA PRO A 370 14.40 -18.98 -11.84
C PRO A 370 13.45 -18.35 -10.82
N GLU A 371 12.34 -17.83 -11.32
CA GLU A 371 11.32 -17.21 -10.48
C GLU A 371 10.74 -18.26 -9.51
N LYS A 372 10.99 -18.05 -8.21
CA LYS A 372 10.39 -18.88 -7.17
C LYS A 372 8.91 -18.60 -7.07
N ASN A 373 8.12 -19.64 -6.83
CA ASN A 373 6.72 -19.50 -6.47
C ASN A 373 6.60 -18.64 -5.20
N SER A 374 5.55 -17.81 -5.10
CA SER A 374 5.27 -16.99 -3.91
C SER A 374 5.29 -17.81 -2.61
N ASP A 375 4.87 -19.06 -2.69
CA ASP A 375 4.76 -19.98 -1.55
C ASP A 375 6.13 -20.50 -1.08
N GLU A 376 7.17 -20.38 -1.90
CA GLU A 376 8.54 -20.75 -1.57
C GLU A 376 9.33 -19.57 -0.98
N MET A 377 8.80 -18.35 -1.08
CA MET A 377 9.43 -17.17 -0.53
C MET A 377 9.24 -17.15 0.99
N VAL A 378 10.31 -16.76 1.69
CA VAL A 378 10.35 -16.69 3.14
C VAL A 378 10.69 -15.27 3.55
N PHE A 379 9.88 -14.72 4.45
CA PHE A 379 9.94 -13.34 4.89
C PHE A 379 10.12 -13.26 6.40
N TYR A 380 10.86 -12.25 6.83
CA TYR A 380 10.70 -11.68 8.16
C TYR A 380 9.57 -10.64 8.11
N VAL A 381 8.70 -10.65 9.11
CA VAL A 381 7.65 -9.65 9.30
C VAL A 381 8.11 -8.68 10.39
N HIS A 382 8.36 -7.44 10.01
CA HIS A 382 8.85 -6.40 10.92
C HIS A 382 7.84 -5.29 11.11
N VAL A 383 7.79 -4.77 12.32
CA VAL A 383 6.99 -3.60 12.67
C VAL A 383 7.90 -2.55 13.29
N GLU A 384 7.65 -1.31 12.90
CA GLU A 384 8.41 -0.16 13.35
C GLU A 384 7.77 0.40 14.62
N MET A 385 8.59 0.64 15.63
CA MET A 385 8.17 1.30 16.86
C MET A 385 8.91 2.61 17.05
N GLN A 386 8.15 3.63 17.45
CA GLN A 386 8.71 4.87 17.96
C GLN A 386 9.21 4.65 19.40
N ASN A 387 10.33 5.26 19.73
CA ASN A 387 10.82 5.30 21.12
C ASN A 387 10.09 6.40 21.92
N ASP A 388 10.34 6.47 23.23
CA ASP A 388 9.77 7.49 24.12
C ASP A 388 10.12 8.94 23.71
N GLN A 389 11.09 9.12 22.81
CA GLN A 389 11.53 10.40 22.27
C GLN A 389 10.89 10.72 20.91
N LYS A 390 9.91 9.92 20.46
CA LYS A 390 9.23 10.02 19.14
C LYS A 390 10.17 9.86 17.93
N GLU A 391 11.39 9.37 18.13
CA GLU A 391 12.29 9.02 17.03
C GLU A 391 12.07 7.55 16.66
N SER A 392 11.82 7.28 15.38
CA SER A 392 11.73 5.90 14.91
C SER A 392 13.12 5.27 14.96
N THR A 393 13.29 4.27 15.82
CA THR A 393 14.62 3.64 16.01
C THR A 393 14.58 2.14 16.28
N GLU A 394 13.43 1.53 16.61
CA GLU A 394 13.38 0.11 16.92
C GLU A 394 12.46 -0.67 15.97
N LEU A 395 13.08 -1.56 15.18
CA LEU A 395 12.36 -2.61 14.48
C LEU A 395 12.16 -3.80 15.41
N LYS A 396 10.90 -4.23 15.52
CA LYS A 396 10.54 -5.49 16.17
C LYS A 396 10.11 -6.52 15.14
N GLU A 397 10.55 -7.75 15.34
CA GLU A 397 10.21 -8.88 14.49
C GLU A 397 9.10 -9.72 15.12
N LEU A 398 8.11 -10.10 14.31
CA LEU A 398 7.08 -11.04 14.73
C LEU A 398 7.71 -12.41 15.01
N ARG A 399 7.26 -13.04 16.10
CA ARG A 399 7.60 -14.40 16.48
C ARG A 399 6.37 -15.17 16.90
N MET A 400 6.40 -16.48 16.61
CA MET A 400 5.36 -17.42 17.00
C MET A 400 6.00 -18.63 17.68
N ARG A 401 5.38 -19.08 18.77
CA ARG A 401 5.74 -20.30 19.50
C ARG A 401 4.55 -21.20 19.77
N ALA A 402 4.84 -22.40 20.21
CA ALA A 402 3.87 -23.36 20.71
C ALA A 402 4.41 -24.15 21.91
N ALA A 403 5.16 -23.48 22.78
CA ALA A 403 5.74 -24.10 23.97
C ALA A 403 4.69 -24.41 25.04
N ASP A 404 3.55 -23.72 25.02
CA ASP A 404 2.44 -23.92 25.96
C ASP A 404 1.56 -25.14 25.60
N LEU A 405 1.72 -25.72 24.39
CA LEU A 405 1.01 -26.94 24.01
C LEU A 405 1.61 -28.17 24.71
N THR A 406 0.78 -28.89 25.46
CA THR A 406 1.15 -30.15 26.13
C THR A 406 0.79 -31.37 25.30
N GLU A 407 1.34 -32.54 25.64
CA GLU A 407 0.95 -33.81 25.00
C GLU A 407 -0.55 -34.08 25.15
N SER A 408 -1.17 -33.64 26.26
CA SER A 408 -2.62 -33.79 26.46
C SER A 408 -3.41 -32.94 25.48
N ASP A 409 -2.95 -31.71 25.20
CA ASP A 409 -3.60 -30.81 24.25
C ASP A 409 -3.57 -31.39 22.83
N LEU A 410 -2.45 -32.01 22.45
CA LEU A 410 -2.32 -32.71 21.16
C LEU A 410 -3.27 -33.92 21.05
N VAL A 411 -3.46 -34.67 22.14
CA VAL A 411 -4.38 -35.80 22.18
C VAL A 411 -5.84 -35.34 22.12
N LEU A 412 -6.14 -34.18 22.70
CA LEU A 412 -7.47 -33.58 22.74
C LEU A 412 -7.77 -32.66 21.53
N ASP A 413 -6.84 -32.55 20.58
CA ASP A 413 -6.93 -31.67 19.40
C ASP A 413 -7.08 -30.16 19.74
N SER A 414 -6.58 -29.76 20.91
CA SER A 414 -6.48 -28.36 21.35
C SER A 414 -5.18 -27.75 20.84
N LEU A 415 -5.14 -27.43 19.55
CA LEU A 415 -3.90 -27.06 18.84
C LEU A 415 -3.57 -25.57 18.87
N GLU A 416 -4.17 -24.78 19.75
CA GLU A 416 -4.09 -23.31 19.77
C GLU A 416 -3.41 -22.77 21.03
N THR A 417 -2.61 -21.73 20.87
CA THR A 417 -1.86 -21.06 21.95
C THR A 417 -1.76 -19.55 21.71
N SER A 418 -1.67 -18.75 22.77
CA SER A 418 -1.55 -17.29 22.68
C SER A 418 -0.13 -16.79 22.38
N GLU A 419 0.82 -17.68 22.06
CA GLU A 419 2.25 -17.38 21.94
C GLU A 419 2.66 -16.63 20.66
N VAL A 420 2.02 -15.49 20.41
CA VAL A 420 2.48 -14.47 19.46
C VAL A 420 3.24 -13.39 20.24
N PHE A 421 4.41 -13.00 19.76
CA PHE A 421 5.21 -11.97 20.41
C PHE A 421 6.14 -11.27 19.41
N PHE A 422 6.80 -10.22 19.87
CA PHE A 422 7.63 -9.30 19.12
C PHE A 422 8.94 -9.08 19.87
N GLU A 423 10.04 -9.49 19.27
CA GLU A 423 11.36 -9.24 19.81
C GLU A 423 12.05 -8.11 19.06
N ARG A 424 12.92 -7.39 19.76
CA ARG A 424 13.86 -6.47 19.11
C ARG A 424 14.62 -7.24 18.04
N HIS A 425 14.64 -6.72 16.82
CA HIS A 425 15.41 -7.33 15.75
C HIS A 425 16.92 -7.24 16.09
N LYS A 426 17.51 -8.35 16.54
CA LYS A 426 18.92 -8.43 16.99
C LYS A 426 19.92 -8.52 15.83
N ARG A 427 19.45 -8.74 14.59
CA ARG A 427 20.29 -8.64 13.38
C ARG A 427 20.50 -7.16 13.01
N GLY A 428 21.24 -6.47 13.88
CA GLY A 428 21.82 -5.17 13.58
C GLY A 428 22.95 -5.34 12.56
N LYS A 429 22.63 -5.23 11.26
CA LYS A 429 23.54 -4.77 10.18
C LYS A 429 22.87 -4.56 8.81
N TYR A 430 21.56 -4.32 8.74
CA TYR A 430 20.89 -3.97 7.50
C TYR A 430 19.88 -2.86 7.76
N LEU A 431 20.33 -1.60 7.66
CA LEU A 431 19.48 -0.45 7.30
C LEU A 431 20.26 0.83 6.98
N TYR A 432 21.55 0.91 7.28
CA TYR A 432 22.41 2.02 6.85
C TYR A 432 23.76 1.49 6.33
N GLY A 433 24.25 2.07 5.23
CA GLY A 433 25.19 1.43 4.31
C GLY A 433 26.59 1.03 4.82
N LYS A 434 27.16 0.08 4.07
CA LYS A 434 28.58 -0.27 3.84
C LYS A 434 29.40 -1.10 4.88
N ILE A 435 30.01 -2.17 4.32
CA ILE A 435 31.32 -2.83 4.60
C ILE A 435 31.31 -4.13 5.44
N PRO A 436 32.12 -5.16 5.07
CA PRO A 436 31.82 -6.59 5.27
C PRO A 436 32.38 -7.13 6.58
N CYS A 437 31.72 -8.11 7.19
CA CYS A 437 32.36 -8.95 8.20
C CYS A 437 31.90 -10.41 8.10
N MET A 438 32.90 -11.29 8.16
CA MET A 438 32.84 -12.75 8.17
C MET A 438 31.99 -13.32 9.34
N PRO A 439 31.47 -14.55 9.22
CA PRO A 439 30.78 -15.24 10.31
C PRO A 439 31.78 -15.71 11.38
N GLU A 440 31.62 -15.25 12.63
CA GLU A 440 32.19 -15.95 13.78
C GLU A 440 31.32 -17.16 14.12
N VAL A 441 31.96 -18.33 14.07
CA VAL A 441 31.38 -19.63 14.41
C VAL A 441 31.30 -19.74 15.92
N LEU A 442 30.08 -19.71 16.47
CA LEU A 442 29.82 -20.05 17.88
C LEU A 442 29.31 -21.49 17.96
N ASN A 443 30.24 -22.40 18.25
CA ASN A 443 29.95 -23.79 18.62
C ASN A 443 29.38 -23.84 20.04
N LYS A 444 28.09 -24.16 20.19
CA LYS A 444 27.54 -24.78 21.41
C LYS A 444 26.58 -25.91 21.04
N PRO A 445 26.63 -27.06 21.72
CA PRO A 445 25.74 -28.18 21.44
C PRO A 445 24.35 -27.94 22.07
N ALA A 446 23.29 -28.07 21.27
CA ALA A 446 21.92 -28.02 21.74
C ALA A 446 21.45 -29.42 22.18
N ILE A 447 21.02 -29.57 23.44
CA ILE A 447 20.28 -30.73 23.90
C ILE A 447 19.10 -30.27 24.77
N LYS A 448 17.89 -30.72 24.37
CA LYS A 448 16.55 -30.71 25.01
C LYS A 448 15.63 -29.53 24.66
N ARG A 449 14.59 -29.88 23.88
CA ARG A 449 13.56 -29.06 23.24
C ARG A 449 14.17 -27.93 22.40
N GLU A 450 14.28 -28.15 21.10
CA GLU A 450 14.24 -27.01 20.17
C GLU A 450 12.92 -26.31 20.45
N GLU A 451 12.96 -25.23 21.23
CA GLU A 451 11.82 -24.35 21.41
C GLU A 451 11.39 -23.95 20.00
N PHE A 452 10.13 -24.24 19.67
CA PHE A 452 9.52 -23.92 18.38
C PHE A 452 9.36 -22.40 18.21
N ASP A 453 10.46 -21.63 18.30
CA ASP A 453 10.51 -20.19 18.13
C ASP A 453 10.81 -19.85 16.68
N PHE A 454 9.78 -19.36 15.99
CA PHE A 454 9.85 -19.06 14.57
C PHE A 454 9.72 -17.56 14.31
N ASN A 455 10.67 -17.03 13.56
CA ASN A 455 10.68 -15.65 13.05
C ASN A 455 10.71 -15.57 11.50
N LEU A 456 10.60 -16.71 10.83
CA LEU A 456 10.56 -16.84 9.38
C LEU A 456 9.19 -17.32 8.92
N PHE A 457 8.59 -16.57 8.00
CA PHE A 457 7.22 -16.75 7.57
C PHE A 457 7.11 -17.02 6.08
N ARG A 458 6.18 -17.91 5.71
CA ARG A 458 5.73 -18.11 4.34
C ARG A 458 4.31 -17.62 4.18
N PHE A 459 4.00 -17.22 2.96
CA PHE A 459 2.65 -16.90 2.54
C PHE A 459 2.10 -18.11 1.78
N TYR A 460 1.40 -18.99 2.50
CA TYR A 460 1.03 -20.33 2.05
C TYR A 460 -0.40 -20.38 1.46
N SER A 461 -0.55 -20.89 0.24
CA SER A 461 -1.87 -20.98 -0.41
C SER A 461 -2.76 -22.11 0.10
N GLY A 462 -2.22 -23.20 0.66
CA GLY A 462 -3.02 -24.38 0.99
C GLY A 462 -2.67 -25.56 0.10
#